data_AF-A0A015YHX5-F1
#
_entry.id   AF-A0A015YHX5-F1
#
_cell.length_a   1.000
_cell.length_b   1.000
_cell.length_c   1.000
_cell.angle_alpha   90.00
_cell.angle_beta   90.00
_cell.angle_gamma   90.00
#
_symmetry.space_group_name_H-M   'P 1'
#
loop_
_entity.id
_entity.type
_entity.pdbx_description
1 polymer ?
#
loop_
_entity_poly.entity_id
_entity_poly.type
_entity_poly.pdbx_seq_one_letter_code
_entity_poly.pdbx_strand_id
1 'polypeptide(L)'
;MAKVQIKSEKLTPFGGIFSIMEQFDSMLSPIIDQTLGQRCSSIIGYQYSEIIRSLMSVYFCGGSCVEDVTSHLMRHLSYHPTLRTCSSDTILRAI
;
A
#
# COMPACT_ATOMS: atom_id res chain seq x y z
N MET A 1 -6.11 32.75 17.48
CA MET A 1 -6.04 31.64 18.45
C MET A 1 -6.02 30.34 17.65
N ALA A 2 -4.96 29.53 17.73
CA ALA A 2 -4.86 28.31 16.94
C ALA A 2 -5.78 27.22 17.54
N LYS A 3 -6.59 26.58 16.72
CA LYS A 3 -7.50 25.51 17.13
C LYS A 3 -6.69 24.22 17.33
N VAL A 4 -6.26 23.95 18.56
CA VAL A 4 -5.55 22.71 18.91
C VAL A 4 -6.59 21.62 19.17
N GLN A 5 -6.61 20.58 18.33
CA GLN A 5 -7.37 19.35 18.59
C GLN A 5 -6.43 18.27 19.10
N ILE A 6 -6.76 17.65 20.24
CA ILE A 6 -6.05 16.48 20.75
C ILE A 6 -6.69 15.24 20.13
N LYS A 7 -5.92 14.51 19.32
CA LYS A 7 -6.33 13.19 18.79
C LYS A 7 -5.63 12.09 19.58
N SER A 8 -6.39 11.08 19.99
CA SER A 8 -5.87 9.87 20.69
C SER A 8 -5.43 8.77 19.73
N GLU A 9 -5.64 8.95 18.42
CA GLU A 9 -5.23 8.00 17.39
C GLU A 9 -3.70 7.84 17.37
N LYS A 10 -3.26 6.60 17.16
CA LYS A 10 -1.83 6.27 17.13
C LYS A 10 -1.19 6.90 15.90
N LEU A 11 -0.41 7.97 16.12
CA LEU A 11 0.32 8.62 15.04
C LEU A 11 1.36 7.63 14.47
N THR A 12 1.42 7.53 13.16
CA THR A 12 2.38 6.68 12.44
C THR A 12 3.11 7.54 11.40
N PRO A 13 4.45 7.44 11.27
CA PRO A 13 5.25 8.30 10.39
C PRO A 13 4.78 8.28 8.92
N PHE A 14 4.13 7.20 8.49
CA PHE A 14 3.61 7.05 7.12
C PHE A 14 2.10 7.23 7.01
N GLY A 15 1.40 7.70 8.04
CA GLY A 15 -0.07 7.75 8.05
C GLY A 15 -0.68 8.67 7.00
N GLY A 16 0.07 9.67 6.53
CA GLY A 16 -0.36 10.57 5.45
C GLY A 16 -0.59 9.85 4.12
N ILE A 17 0.03 8.69 3.90
CA ILE A 17 -0.10 7.93 2.64
C ILE A 17 -1.48 7.27 2.49
N PHE A 18 -2.25 7.09 3.56
CA PHE A 18 -3.51 6.35 3.51
C PHE A 18 -4.52 6.96 2.54
N SER A 19 -4.67 8.29 2.55
CA SER A 19 -5.55 8.97 1.59
C SER A 19 -5.11 8.75 0.14
N ILE A 20 -3.79 8.65 -0.12
CA ILE A 20 -3.25 8.35 -1.46
C ILE A 20 -3.55 6.89 -1.85
N MET A 21 -3.44 5.97 -0.90
CA MET A 21 -3.76 4.55 -1.12
C MET A 21 -5.25 4.33 -1.42
N GLU A 22 -6.14 5.03 -0.72
CA GLU A 22 -7.58 4.97 -0.99
C GLU A 22 -7.92 5.50 -2.40
N GLN A 23 -7.29 6.62 -2.80
CA GLN A 23 -7.44 7.16 -4.14
C GLN A 23 -6.89 6.21 -5.22
N PHE A 24 -5.75 5.56 -4.94
CA PHE A 24 -5.19 4.52 -5.81
C PHE A 24 -6.17 3.36 -5.97
N ASP A 25 -6.72 2.85 -4.86
CA ASP A 25 -7.64 1.72 -4.88
C ASP A 25 -8.95 2.05 -5.61
N SER A 26 -9.46 3.28 -5.47
CA SER A 26 -10.68 3.68 -6.18
C SER A 26 -10.49 3.91 -7.68
N MET A 27 -9.32 4.37 -8.12
CA MET A 27 -9.13 4.81 -9.51
C MET A 27 -8.28 3.84 -10.34
N LEU A 28 -7.17 3.36 -9.78
CA LEU A 28 -6.15 2.62 -10.53
C LEU A 28 -6.29 1.11 -10.37
N SER A 29 -6.62 0.61 -9.18
CA SER A 29 -6.79 -0.82 -8.95
C SER A 29 -7.74 -1.52 -9.95
N PRO A 30 -8.94 -1.00 -10.27
CA PRO A 30 -9.81 -1.65 -11.25
C PRO A 30 -9.22 -1.66 -12.67
N ILE A 31 -8.51 -0.59 -13.07
CA ILE A 31 -7.89 -0.50 -14.40
C ILE A 31 -6.75 -1.51 -14.52
N ILE A 32 -5.90 -1.59 -13.49
CA ILE A 32 -4.76 -2.50 -13.44
C ILE A 32 -5.24 -3.95 -13.52
N ASP A 33 -6.18 -4.35 -12.66
CA ASP A 33 -6.66 -5.72 -12.59
C ASP A 33 -7.46 -6.11 -13.85
N GLN A 34 -8.18 -5.16 -14.46
CA GLN A 34 -8.83 -5.40 -15.76
C GLN A 34 -7.82 -5.59 -16.90
N THR A 35 -6.75 -4.79 -16.90
CA THR A 35 -5.75 -4.79 -17.99
C THR A 35 -4.84 -6.01 -17.92
N LEU A 36 -4.38 -6.36 -16.72
CA LEU A 36 -3.45 -7.47 -16.49
C LEU A 36 -4.16 -8.81 -16.22
N GLY A 37 -5.47 -8.77 -15.96
CA GLY A 37 -6.27 -9.94 -15.64
C GLY A 37 -6.03 -10.47 -14.22
N GLN A 38 -6.52 -11.67 -13.96
CA GLN A 38 -6.35 -12.33 -12.66
C GLN A 38 -4.93 -12.87 -12.50
N ARG A 39 -4.23 -12.47 -11.42
CA ARG A 39 -2.94 -13.06 -11.05
C ARG A 39 -3.11 -14.39 -10.34
N CYS A 40 -3.97 -14.41 -9.32
CA CYS A 40 -4.22 -15.57 -8.49
C CYS A 40 -5.73 -15.86 -8.43
N SER A 41 -6.12 -17.08 -8.78
CA SER A 41 -7.50 -17.56 -8.62
C SER A 41 -7.84 -17.94 -7.18
N SER A 42 -6.86 -17.94 -6.28
CA SER A 42 -7.03 -18.28 -4.86
C SER A 42 -7.26 -17.03 -4.02
N ILE A 43 -8.17 -17.14 -3.04
CA ILE A 43 -8.51 -16.11 -2.04
C ILE A 43 -7.29 -15.61 -1.25
N ILE A 44 -6.24 -16.43 -1.13
CA ILE A 44 -5.06 -16.11 -0.31
C ILE A 44 -4.04 -15.25 -1.10
N GLY A 45 -4.18 -15.17 -2.44
CA GLY A 45 -3.27 -14.43 -3.30
C GLY A 45 -3.42 -12.91 -3.25
N TYR A 46 -2.47 -12.24 -3.90
CA TYR A 46 -2.53 -10.80 -4.19
C TYR A 46 -2.83 -10.59 -5.67
N GLN A 47 -3.72 -9.65 -5.98
CA GLN A 47 -3.96 -9.17 -7.34
C GLN A 47 -2.86 -8.20 -7.80
N TYR A 48 -2.82 -7.89 -9.10
CA TYR A 48 -1.78 -7.01 -9.64
C TYR A 48 -1.85 -5.60 -9.06
N SER A 49 -3.06 -5.08 -8.85
CA SER A 49 -3.29 -3.81 -8.17
C SER A 49 -2.66 -3.73 -6.78
N GLU A 50 -2.82 -4.77 -5.96
CA GLU A 50 -2.27 -4.84 -4.60
C GLU A 50 -0.74 -4.84 -4.61
N ILE A 51 -0.12 -5.53 -5.57
CA ILE A 51 1.35 -5.60 -5.73
C ILE A 51 1.89 -4.25 -6.17
N ILE A 52 1.30 -3.68 -7.22
CA ILE A 52 1.73 -2.40 -7.78
C ILE A 52 1.53 -1.30 -6.74
N ARG A 53 0.41 -1.30 -6.01
CA ARG A 53 0.18 -0.37 -4.90
C ARG A 53 1.24 -0.53 -3.80
N SER A 54 1.59 -1.76 -3.43
CA SER A 54 2.63 -2.03 -2.44
C SER A 54 4.00 -1.51 -2.90
N LEU A 55 4.34 -1.71 -4.17
CA LEU A 55 5.55 -1.15 -4.77
C LEU A 55 5.52 0.40 -4.81
N MET A 56 4.40 0.99 -5.22
CA MET A 56 4.22 2.44 -5.29
C MET A 56 4.33 3.11 -3.92
N SER A 57 4.00 2.40 -2.83
CA SER A 57 4.19 2.89 -1.47
C SER A 57 5.64 3.27 -1.17
N VAL A 58 6.62 2.59 -1.77
CA VAL A 58 8.04 2.94 -1.67
C VAL A 58 8.29 4.33 -2.24
N TYR A 59 7.84 4.56 -3.48
CA TYR A 59 8.07 5.82 -4.19
C TYR A 59 7.32 6.99 -3.55
N PHE A 60 6.07 6.77 -3.09
CA PHE A 60 5.31 7.79 -2.37
C PHE A 60 5.94 8.17 -1.02
N CYS A 61 6.67 7.24 -0.40
CA CYS A 61 7.43 7.48 0.81
C CYS A 61 8.87 7.98 0.55
N GLY A 62 9.26 8.19 -0.72
CA GLY A 62 10.59 8.67 -1.09
C GLY A 62 11.69 7.62 -1.05
N GLY A 63 11.35 6.33 -0.97
CA GLY A 63 12.29 5.22 -1.08
C GLY A 63 12.63 4.88 -2.53
N SER A 64 13.63 4.02 -2.71
CA SER A 64 14.08 3.54 -4.03
C SER A 64 14.27 2.02 -4.09
N CYS A 65 14.15 1.33 -2.96
CA CYS A 65 14.44 -0.10 -2.85
C CYS A 65 13.17 -0.87 -2.49
N VAL A 66 12.87 -1.96 -3.19
CA VAL A 66 11.67 -2.77 -2.93
C VAL A 66 11.66 -3.37 -1.52
N GLU A 67 12.84 -3.61 -0.94
CA GLU A 67 13.02 -4.08 0.43
C GLU A 67 12.46 -3.10 1.47
N ASP A 68 12.36 -1.81 1.14
CA ASP A 68 11.79 -0.79 2.02
C ASP A 68 10.32 -1.09 2.35
N VAL A 69 9.59 -1.79 1.47
CA VAL A 69 8.21 -2.23 1.77
C VAL A 69 8.20 -3.09 3.02
N THR A 70 9.02 -4.13 3.08
CA THR A 70 9.03 -5.09 4.20
C THR A 70 9.72 -4.49 5.43
N SER A 71 10.86 -3.83 5.23
CA SER A 71 11.74 -3.36 6.30
C SER A 71 11.22 -2.10 6.99
N HIS A 72 10.58 -1.19 6.24
CA HIS A 72 10.25 0.14 6.73
C HIS A 72 8.75 0.47 6.67
N LEU A 73 7.99 -0.03 5.69
CA LEU A 73 6.62 0.43 5.47
C LEU A 73 5.55 -0.51 6.03
N MET A 74 5.73 -1.83 5.91
CA MET A 74 4.68 -2.83 6.16
C MET A 74 4.03 -2.73 7.54
N ARG A 75 4.83 -2.49 8.59
CA ARG A 75 4.32 -2.29 9.97
C ARG A 75 3.42 -1.05 10.09
N HIS A 76 3.73 0.01 9.35
CA HIS A 76 2.98 1.26 9.41
C HIS A 76 1.74 1.20 8.53
N LEU A 77 1.85 0.53 7.38
CA LEU A 77 0.74 0.33 6.45
C LEU A 77 -0.34 -0.60 7.01
N SER A 78 0.02 -1.54 7.89
CA SER A 78 -0.94 -2.42 8.56
C SER A 78 -1.88 -1.72 9.54
N TYR A 79 -1.65 -0.43 9.85
CA TYR A 79 -2.61 0.37 10.62
C TYR A 79 -3.85 0.77 9.82
N HIS A 80 -3.85 0.61 8.49
CA HIS A 80 -5.03 0.83 7.67
C HIS A 80 -5.85 -0.46 7.53
N PRO A 81 -7.15 -0.46 7.90
CA PRO A 81 -7.92 -1.69 8.14
C PRO A 81 -8.14 -2.55 6.89
N THR A 82 -8.19 -1.94 5.71
CA THR A 82 -8.46 -2.63 4.43
C THR A 82 -7.20 -2.77 3.56
N LEU A 83 -6.07 -2.18 3.96
CA LEU A 83 -4.89 -2.11 3.13
C LEU A 83 -4.07 -3.39 3.22
N ARG A 84 -4.14 -4.21 2.17
CA ARG A 84 -3.26 -5.37 2.00
C ARG A 84 -1.94 -4.93 1.38
N THR A 85 -0.83 -5.21 2.06
CA THR A 85 0.53 -4.84 1.65
C THR A 85 1.35 -6.10 1.38
N CYS A 86 1.92 -6.22 0.18
CA CYS A 86 2.77 -7.33 -0.23
C CYS A 86 4.16 -7.22 0.40
N SER A 87 4.84 -8.35 0.62
CA SER A 87 6.27 -8.32 0.92
C SER A 87 7.09 -7.98 -0.32
N SER A 88 8.32 -7.54 -0.10
CA SER A 88 9.34 -7.37 -1.14
C SER A 88 9.51 -8.63 -2.00
N ASP A 89 9.52 -9.82 -1.40
CA ASP A 89 9.63 -11.10 -2.11
C ASP A 89 8.43 -11.36 -3.03
N THR A 90 7.23 -11.01 -2.56
CA THR A 90 5.99 -11.17 -3.33
C THR A 90 5.96 -10.23 -4.52
N ILE A 91 6.48 -9.01 -4.34
CA ILE A 91 6.61 -8.00 -5.39
C ILE A 91 7.61 -8.49 -6.44
N LEU A 92 8.84 -8.84 -6.04
CA LEU A 92 9.89 -9.32 -6.94
C LEU A 92 9.57 -10.64 -7.67
N ARG A 93 8.56 -11.38 -7.23
CA ARG A 93 8.08 -12.58 -7.94
C ARG A 93 7.01 -12.27 -8.99
N ALA A 94 6.46 -11.05 -8.98
CA ALA A 94 5.43 -10.60 -9.90
C ALA A 94 5.95 -9.73 -11.04
N ILE A 95 7.13 -9.13 -10.88
CA ILE A 95 7.82 -8.27 -11.84
C ILE A 95 9.20 -8.85 -12.13
#